data_AF-A0A7V5AN38-F1
#
_entry.id   AF-A0A7V5AN38-F1
#
_cell.length_a   1.000
_cell.length_b   1.000
_cell.length_c   1.000
_cell.angle_alpha   90.00
_cell.angle_beta   90.00
_cell.angle_gamma   90.00
#
_symmetry.space_group_name_H-M   'P 1'
#
loop_
_entity.id
_entity.type
_entity.pdbx_description
1 polymer ?
#
loop_
_entity_poly.entity_id
_entity_poly.type
_entity_poly.pdbx_seq_one_letter_code
_entity_poly.pdbx_strand_id
1 'polypeptide(L)'
;MAYYKDLRDFIDALEKNGLLVRIKRLINKDTELHPLVRLQFRGLPEEKRKAFLFEKVTDVKGKQYSIPVLVGAIAGTTEIYALGMNCKPMEIPEKWYESQLHPIKPEMVEDGPVYEEIHMGEGLLDHGGLGEFPIPISTPGYDIAPFITQAYWVTKDPETGIRNVGTYRAQVKSPLTTGIMLHHERQGLAIHWNKCRKLEKPLEAALVIGGSPNIG
;
A
#
# COMPACT_ATOMS: atom_id res chain seq x y z
N MET A 1 8.11 14.66 -18.44
CA MET A 1 7.43 13.35 -18.55
C MET A 1 6.42 13.29 -17.42
N ALA A 2 5.14 13.07 -17.74
CA ALA A 2 4.11 12.92 -16.72
C ALA A 2 4.30 11.57 -16.01
N TYR A 3 4.20 11.58 -14.68
CA TYR A 3 4.09 10.35 -13.88
C TYR A 3 2.69 9.76 -14.05
N TYR A 4 2.48 8.51 -13.59
CA TYR A 4 1.15 7.93 -13.52
C TYR A 4 0.25 8.78 -12.63
N LYS A 5 -1.00 8.99 -13.06
CA LYS A 5 -1.95 9.81 -12.29
C LYS A 5 -2.34 9.11 -10.99
N ASP A 6 -2.56 7.80 -11.07
CA ASP A 6 -2.98 6.97 -9.95
C ASP A 6 -2.54 5.50 -10.15
N LEU A 7 -2.96 4.61 -9.25
CA LEU A 7 -2.66 3.18 -9.34
C LEU A 7 -3.30 2.51 -10.56
N ARG A 8 -4.45 2.98 -11.04
CA ARG A 8 -5.16 2.37 -12.18
C ARG A 8 -4.34 2.55 -13.45
N ASP A 9 -3.84 3.76 -13.68
CA ASP A 9 -2.90 4.05 -14.78
C ASP A 9 -1.65 3.17 -14.72
N PHE A 10 -1.14 2.91 -13.51
CA PHE A 10 0.04 2.06 -13.34
C PHE A 10 -0.26 0.57 -13.56
N ILE A 11 -1.44 0.08 -13.18
CA ILE A 11 -1.90 -1.29 -13.51
C ILE A 11 -1.92 -1.48 -15.03
N ASP A 12 -2.46 -0.52 -15.77
CA ASP A 12 -2.50 -0.56 -17.24
C ASP A 12 -1.09 -0.58 -17.85
N ALA A 13 -0.16 0.19 -17.27
CA ALA A 13 1.24 0.19 -17.68
C ALA A 13 1.91 -1.16 -17.41
N LEU A 14 1.67 -1.78 -16.25
CA LEU A 14 2.18 -3.12 -15.93
C LEU A 14 1.65 -4.16 -16.92
N GLU A 15 0.37 -4.10 -17.27
CA GLU A 15 -0.25 -4.99 -18.25
C GLU A 15 0.34 -4.82 -19.65
N LYS A 16 0.46 -3.58 -20.12
CA LYS A 16 1.04 -3.25 -21.43
C LYS A 16 2.49 -3.74 -21.59
N ASN A 17 3.27 -3.71 -20.51
CA ASN A 17 4.66 -4.18 -20.50
C ASN A 17 4.78 -5.69 -20.18
N GLY A 18 3.67 -6.42 -20.05
CA GLY A 18 3.68 -7.86 -19.77
C GLY A 18 4.15 -8.20 -18.34
N LEU A 19 4.18 -7.22 -17.44
CA LEU A 19 4.63 -7.33 -16.04
C LEU A 19 3.47 -7.62 -15.06
N LEU A 20 2.24 -7.76 -15.56
CA LEU A 20 1.05 -8.11 -14.78
C LEU A 20 0.50 -9.49 -15.15
N VAL A 21 0.01 -10.22 -14.16
CA VAL A 21 -0.83 -11.40 -14.33
C VAL A 21 -2.17 -11.16 -13.66
N ARG A 22 -3.27 -11.30 -14.41
CA ARG A 22 -4.64 -11.22 -13.89
C ARG A 22 -5.14 -12.62 -13.50
N ILE A 23 -5.58 -12.77 -12.26
CA ILE A 23 -6.15 -13.99 -11.72
C ILE A 23 -7.67 -13.80 -11.59
N LYS A 24 -8.40 -14.43 -12.52
CA LYS A 24 -9.87 -14.34 -12.63
C LYS A 24 -10.62 -15.42 -11.85
N ARG A 25 -9.93 -16.48 -11.43
CA ARG A 25 -10.50 -17.52 -10.57
C ARG A 25 -10.68 -16.97 -9.16
N LEU A 26 -11.67 -17.50 -8.44
CA LEU A 26 -11.85 -17.18 -7.03
C LEU A 26 -10.59 -17.59 -6.25
N ILE A 27 -10.06 -16.69 -5.43
CA ILE A 27 -8.85 -16.90 -4.62
C ILE A 27 -9.12 -16.58 -3.15
N ASN A 28 -8.64 -17.44 -2.26
CA ASN A 28 -8.68 -17.22 -0.83
C ASN A 28 -7.54 -16.29 -0.37
N LYS A 29 -7.89 -15.14 0.21
CA LYS A 29 -6.90 -14.14 0.70
C LYS A 29 -6.08 -14.62 1.90
N ASP A 30 -6.58 -15.58 2.68
CA ASP A 30 -5.95 -16.03 3.92
C ASP A 30 -5.01 -17.22 3.70
N THR A 31 -5.19 -17.99 2.62
CA THR A 31 -4.43 -19.24 2.40
C THR A 31 -3.74 -19.34 1.04
N GLU A 32 -4.21 -18.66 -0.01
CA GLU A 32 -3.71 -18.87 -1.37
C GLU A 32 -2.97 -17.66 -1.94
N LEU A 33 -3.46 -16.45 -1.65
CA LEU A 33 -3.07 -15.21 -2.32
C LEU A 33 -1.56 -14.92 -2.22
N HIS A 34 -1.04 -14.63 -1.02
CA HIS A 34 0.40 -14.39 -0.87
C HIS A 34 1.28 -15.64 -1.11
N PRO A 35 0.89 -16.87 -0.70
CA PRO A 35 1.66 -18.07 -1.06
C PRO A 35 1.87 -18.25 -2.56
N LEU A 36 0.86 -18.01 -3.39
CA LEU A 36 0.97 -18.09 -4.85
C LEU A 36 1.99 -17.07 -5.37
N VAL A 37 1.84 -15.81 -4.98
CA VAL A 37 2.76 -14.74 -5.40
C VAL A 37 4.18 -15.01 -4.90
N ARG A 38 4.35 -15.59 -3.70
CA ARG A 38 5.65 -15.91 -3.11
C ARG A 38 6.42 -16.97 -3.90
N LEU A 39 5.75 -17.89 -4.61
CA LEU A 39 6.43 -18.94 -5.37
C LEU A 39 7.40 -18.39 -6.42
N GLN A 40 7.07 -17.28 -7.06
CA GLN A 40 7.95 -16.66 -8.05
C GLN A 40 9.30 -16.22 -7.44
N PHE A 41 9.31 -15.78 -6.18
CA PHE A 41 10.53 -15.37 -5.49
C PHE A 41 11.40 -16.56 -5.05
N ARG A 42 10.85 -17.78 -5.04
CA ARG A 42 11.57 -19.00 -4.67
C ARG A 42 12.09 -19.81 -5.85
N GLY A 43 11.47 -19.68 -7.03
CA GLY A 43 11.73 -20.58 -8.15
C GLY A 43 11.91 -19.90 -9.50
N LEU A 44 11.66 -18.60 -9.63
CA LEU A 44 11.84 -17.87 -10.88
C LEU A 44 12.97 -16.84 -10.79
N PRO A 45 13.76 -16.69 -11.86
CA PRO A 45 14.67 -15.57 -11.98
C PRO A 45 13.86 -14.27 -12.09
N GLU A 46 14.47 -13.15 -11.70
CA GLU A 46 13.75 -11.90 -11.45
C GLU A 46 13.00 -11.37 -12.68
N GLU A 47 13.58 -11.52 -13.87
CA GLU A 47 13.01 -11.10 -15.14
C GLU A 47 11.71 -11.84 -15.53
N LYS A 48 11.43 -12.99 -14.89
CA LYS A 48 10.18 -13.74 -15.08
C LYS A 48 9.13 -13.41 -14.02
N ARG A 49 9.47 -12.63 -13.00
CA ARG A 49 8.56 -12.25 -11.92
C ARG A 49 7.65 -11.13 -12.38
N LYS A 50 6.42 -11.13 -11.87
CA LYS A 50 5.31 -10.25 -12.27
C LYS A 50 4.50 -9.83 -11.06
N ALA A 51 3.79 -8.72 -11.21
CA ALA A 51 2.71 -8.34 -10.32
C ALA A 51 1.47 -9.21 -10.58
N PHE A 52 0.63 -9.40 -9.56
CA PHE A 52 -0.58 -10.22 -9.62
C PHE A 52 -1.79 -9.38 -9.22
N LEU A 53 -2.79 -9.33 -10.10
CA LEU A 53 -4.09 -8.72 -9.82
C LEU A 53 -5.15 -9.82 -9.64
N PHE A 54 -5.65 -9.96 -8.42
CA PHE A 54 -6.68 -10.92 -8.05
C PHE A 54 -8.05 -10.24 -8.14
N GLU A 55 -8.84 -10.62 -9.14
CA GLU A 55 -10.12 -9.95 -9.46
C GLU A 55 -11.29 -10.48 -8.62
N LYS A 56 -11.18 -11.71 -8.10
CA LYS A 56 -12.22 -12.36 -7.30
C LYS A 56 -11.63 -12.92 -6.03
N VAL A 57 -11.99 -12.33 -4.88
CA VAL A 57 -11.38 -12.65 -3.59
C VAL A 57 -12.43 -13.14 -2.60
N THR A 58 -12.09 -14.20 -1.86
CA THR A 58 -12.85 -14.74 -0.72
C THR A 58 -11.96 -14.91 0.51
N ASP A 59 -12.55 -15.08 1.68
CA ASP A 59 -11.84 -15.52 2.90
C ASP A 59 -12.12 -17.01 3.21
N VAL A 60 -11.50 -17.54 4.27
CA VAL A 60 -11.73 -18.91 4.77
C VAL A 60 -13.15 -19.17 5.29
N LYS A 61 -13.93 -18.12 5.56
CA LYS A 61 -15.33 -18.21 5.99
C LYS A 61 -16.30 -18.16 4.80
N GLY A 62 -15.79 -18.01 3.58
CA GLY A 62 -16.60 -17.90 2.36
C GLY A 62 -17.16 -16.49 2.10
N LYS A 63 -16.73 -15.47 2.86
CA LYS A 63 -17.10 -14.07 2.57
C LYS A 63 -16.43 -13.67 1.26
N GLN A 64 -17.23 -13.21 0.30
CA GLN A 64 -16.74 -12.64 -0.96
C GLN A 64 -16.54 -11.13 -0.82
N TYR A 65 -15.54 -10.62 -1.51
CA TYR A 65 -15.15 -9.21 -1.51
C TYR A 65 -15.34 -8.60 -2.89
N SER A 66 -15.84 -7.36 -2.95
CA SER A 66 -16.00 -6.59 -4.19
C SER A 66 -14.70 -5.95 -4.69
N ILE A 67 -13.71 -5.81 -3.80
CA ILE A 67 -12.46 -5.10 -4.06
C ILE A 67 -11.40 -6.08 -4.57
N PRO A 68 -10.75 -5.83 -5.73
CA PRO A 68 -9.65 -6.67 -6.20
C PRO A 68 -8.38 -6.39 -5.39
N VAL A 69 -7.47 -7.37 -5.36
CA VAL A 69 -6.19 -7.25 -4.62
C VAL A 69 -5.02 -7.29 -5.59
N LEU A 70 -4.17 -6.26 -5.55
CA LEU A 70 -2.94 -6.18 -6.32
C LEU A 70 -1.74 -6.50 -5.43
N VAL A 71 -0.86 -7.41 -5.87
CA VAL A 71 0.34 -7.82 -5.11
C VAL A 71 1.57 -7.79 -5.99
N GLY A 72 2.69 -7.28 -5.44
CA GLY A 72 3.98 -7.24 -6.14
C GLY A 72 4.08 -6.13 -7.19
N ALA A 73 3.11 -5.20 -7.24
CA ALA A 73 3.14 -4.08 -8.17
C ALA A 73 4.09 -2.95 -7.74
N ILE A 74 4.35 -2.79 -6.45
CA ILE A 74 5.27 -1.77 -5.95
C ILE A 74 6.62 -2.43 -5.70
N ALA A 75 7.57 -2.23 -6.61
CA ALA A 75 8.93 -2.76 -6.54
C ALA A 75 9.02 -4.29 -6.37
N GLY A 76 8.12 -5.06 -7.00
CA GLY A 76 8.20 -6.53 -7.00
C GLY A 76 9.40 -7.08 -7.79
N THR A 77 9.93 -6.29 -8.73
CA THR A 77 11.17 -6.49 -9.46
C THR A 77 11.80 -5.13 -9.74
N THR A 78 13.08 -5.13 -10.13
CA THR A 78 13.79 -3.94 -10.61
C THR A 78 13.08 -3.31 -11.81
N GLU A 79 12.54 -4.13 -12.73
CA GLU A 79 11.81 -3.64 -13.91
C GLU A 79 10.48 -2.97 -13.53
N ILE A 80 9.71 -3.58 -12.62
CA ILE A 80 8.47 -2.99 -12.08
C ILE A 80 8.77 -1.68 -11.36
N TYR A 81 9.88 -1.63 -10.62
CA TYR A 81 10.28 -0.44 -9.90
C TYR A 81 10.68 0.69 -10.85
N ALA A 82 11.52 0.38 -11.85
CA ALA A 82 11.93 1.31 -12.89
C ALA A 82 10.72 1.86 -13.67
N LEU A 83 9.78 0.99 -14.02
CA LEU A 83 8.53 1.37 -14.68
C LEU A 83 7.72 2.35 -13.82
N GLY A 84 7.58 2.08 -12.51
CA GLY A 84 6.90 2.96 -11.56
C GLY A 84 7.58 4.34 -11.41
N MET A 85 8.90 4.37 -11.51
CA MET A 85 9.71 5.61 -11.52
C MET A 85 9.76 6.29 -12.90
N ASN A 86 9.15 5.69 -13.92
CA ASN A 86 9.16 6.13 -15.31
C ASN A 86 10.60 6.33 -15.83
N CYS A 87 11.45 5.31 -15.62
CA CYS A 87 12.86 5.27 -16.02
C CYS A 87 13.30 3.84 -16.36
N LYS A 88 14.54 3.67 -16.80
CA LYS A 88 15.19 2.36 -16.96
C LYS A 88 15.83 1.89 -15.65
N PRO A 89 16.03 0.58 -15.45
CA PRO A 89 16.68 0.03 -14.25
C PRO A 89 17.99 0.74 -13.85
N MET A 90 18.86 1.05 -14.80
CA MET A 90 20.15 1.70 -14.52
C MET A 90 20.02 3.18 -14.15
N GLU A 91 18.88 3.81 -14.41
CA GLU A 91 18.61 5.24 -14.18
C GLU A 91 17.98 5.49 -12.79
N ILE A 92 17.58 4.42 -12.08
CA ILE A 92 16.95 4.51 -10.75
C ILE A 92 17.77 5.37 -9.75
N PRO A 93 19.10 5.20 -9.61
CA PRO A 93 19.87 5.99 -8.65
C PRO A 93 19.87 7.48 -8.98
N GLU A 94 20.07 7.82 -10.25
CA GLU A 94 20.04 9.21 -10.76
C GLU A 94 18.67 9.84 -10.51
N LYS A 95 17.59 9.08 -10.78
CA LYS A 95 16.22 9.54 -10.60
C LYS A 95 15.93 9.89 -9.14
N TRP A 96 16.43 9.08 -8.20
CA TRP A 96 16.34 9.38 -6.77
C TRP A 96 17.10 10.64 -6.40
N TYR A 97 18.36 10.74 -6.84
CA TYR A 97 19.21 11.89 -6.56
C TYR A 97 18.55 13.20 -7.00
N GLU A 98 18.09 13.26 -8.25
CA GLU A 98 17.41 14.43 -8.81
C GLU A 98 16.13 14.77 -8.04
N SER A 99 15.32 13.77 -7.67
CA SER A 99 14.07 14.00 -6.93
C SER A 99 14.28 14.56 -5.52
N GLN A 100 15.39 14.19 -4.87
CA GLN A 100 15.73 14.66 -3.53
C GLN A 100 16.27 16.09 -3.54
N LEU A 101 17.00 16.47 -4.59
CA LEU A 101 17.49 17.84 -4.78
C LEU A 101 16.40 18.81 -5.23
N HIS A 102 15.42 18.31 -5.99
CA HIS A 102 14.39 19.13 -6.62
C HIS A 102 12.97 18.68 -6.21
N PRO A 103 12.62 18.71 -4.90
CA PRO A 103 11.30 18.30 -4.46
C PRO A 103 10.22 19.27 -4.96
N ILE A 104 9.15 18.70 -5.51
CA ILE A 104 7.97 19.45 -5.93
C ILE A 104 6.95 19.43 -4.78
N LYS A 105 6.49 20.61 -4.37
CA LYS A 105 5.46 20.71 -3.33
C LYS A 105 4.13 20.16 -3.87
N PRO A 106 3.40 19.34 -3.11
CA PRO A 106 2.07 18.89 -3.53
C PRO A 106 1.10 20.07 -3.55
N GLU A 107 0.18 20.04 -4.51
CA GLU A 107 -0.96 20.95 -4.55
C GLU A 107 -2.12 20.37 -3.74
N MET A 108 -2.79 21.24 -2.98
CA MET A 108 -3.99 20.84 -2.23
C MET A 108 -5.18 20.90 -3.19
N VAL A 109 -5.93 19.81 -3.26
CA VAL A 109 -7.16 19.70 -4.06
C VAL A 109 -8.35 19.42 -3.14
N GLU A 110 -9.52 19.86 -3.54
CA GLU A 110 -10.76 19.71 -2.76
C GLU A 110 -11.54 18.44 -3.10
N ASP A 111 -11.22 17.78 -4.23
CA ASP A 111 -11.95 16.64 -4.75
C ASP A 111 -11.01 15.64 -5.47
N GLY A 112 -11.51 14.42 -5.69
CA GLY A 112 -10.81 13.33 -6.37
C GLY A 112 -11.49 11.98 -6.16
N PRO A 113 -11.06 10.92 -6.88
CA PRO A 113 -11.70 9.61 -6.84
C PRO A 113 -11.77 8.96 -5.45
N VAL A 114 -10.94 9.39 -4.51
CA VAL A 114 -10.95 8.91 -3.12
C VAL A 114 -12.17 9.39 -2.33
N TYR A 115 -12.94 10.36 -2.84
CA TYR A 115 -14.17 10.87 -2.23
C TYR A 115 -15.45 10.21 -2.78
N GLU A 116 -15.35 9.23 -3.69
CA GLU A 116 -16.50 8.53 -4.27
C GLU A 116 -17.35 7.78 -3.22
N GLU A 117 -16.72 7.32 -2.13
CA GLU A 117 -17.37 6.60 -1.04
C GLU A 117 -16.76 7.05 0.30
N ILE A 118 -17.60 7.57 1.22
CA ILE A 118 -17.15 8.17 2.48
C ILE A 118 -17.94 7.57 3.65
N HIS A 119 -17.26 6.79 4.48
CA HIS A 119 -17.82 6.24 5.72
C HIS A 119 -17.22 6.99 6.93
N MET A 120 -18.07 7.52 7.81
CA MET A 120 -17.66 8.30 8.99
C MET A 120 -18.62 8.09 10.16
N GLY A 121 -18.15 8.38 11.38
CA GLY A 121 -18.96 8.30 12.59
C GLY A 121 -19.51 6.90 12.84
N GLU A 122 -20.80 6.79 13.13
CA GLU A 122 -21.47 5.50 13.36
C GLU A 122 -21.51 4.61 12.11
N GLY A 123 -21.52 5.22 10.91
CA GLY A 123 -21.55 4.49 9.63
C GLY A 123 -20.27 3.72 9.30
N LEU A 124 -19.19 3.89 10.08
CA LEU A 124 -17.95 3.11 9.91
C LEU A 124 -18.16 1.60 10.04
N LEU A 125 -19.22 1.16 10.74
CA LEU A 125 -19.51 -0.25 10.98
C LEU A 125 -20.57 -0.84 10.07
N ASP A 126 -21.23 -0.03 9.23
CA ASP A 126 -22.34 -0.50 8.37
C ASP A 126 -21.90 -1.64 7.43
N HIS A 127 -20.64 -1.60 7.01
CA HIS A 127 -20.02 -2.60 6.14
C HIS A 127 -19.00 -3.52 6.88
N GLY A 128 -18.97 -3.43 8.22
CA GLY A 128 -18.04 -4.19 9.07
C GLY A 128 -16.66 -3.58 9.22
N GLY A 129 -16.51 -2.27 8.96
CA GLY A 129 -15.25 -1.52 9.08
C GLY A 129 -14.14 -2.11 8.23
N LEU A 130 -12.94 -2.29 8.80
CA LEU A 130 -11.80 -2.92 8.12
C LEU A 130 -12.10 -4.33 7.59
N GLY A 131 -13.12 -5.01 8.11
CA GLY A 131 -13.56 -6.31 7.62
C GLY A 131 -14.22 -6.27 6.24
N GLU A 132 -14.58 -5.08 5.73
CA GLU A 132 -15.04 -4.85 4.36
C GLU A 132 -13.95 -5.12 3.33
N PHE A 133 -12.69 -4.86 3.67
CA PHE A 133 -11.57 -4.97 2.75
C PHE A 133 -10.95 -6.37 2.77
N PRO A 134 -10.48 -6.88 1.62
CA PRO A 134 -9.83 -8.19 1.51
C PRO A 134 -8.37 -8.15 2.04
N ILE A 135 -8.17 -7.76 3.29
CA ILE A 135 -6.83 -7.68 3.91
C ILE A 135 -6.28 -9.10 4.09
N PRO A 136 -5.16 -9.47 3.44
CA PRO A 136 -4.69 -10.84 3.40
C PRO A 136 -3.91 -11.23 4.67
N ILE A 137 -3.81 -12.54 4.89
CA ILE A 137 -2.78 -13.13 5.75
C ILE A 137 -1.53 -13.28 4.90
N SER A 138 -0.41 -12.66 5.31
CA SER A 138 0.79 -12.65 4.46
C SER A 138 1.60 -13.92 4.51
N THR A 139 1.68 -14.50 5.70
CA THR A 139 2.36 -15.76 5.93
C THR A 139 1.39 -16.72 6.62
N PRO A 140 0.58 -17.48 5.85
CA PRO A 140 -0.38 -18.41 6.44
C PRO A 140 0.31 -19.41 7.36
N GLY A 141 -0.22 -19.57 8.57
CA GLY A 141 0.35 -20.39 9.65
C GLY A 141 1.37 -19.68 10.55
N TYR A 142 1.81 -18.46 10.22
CA TYR A 142 2.81 -17.71 10.99
C TYR A 142 2.35 -16.30 11.40
N ASP A 143 1.61 -15.61 10.52
CA ASP A 143 1.04 -14.32 10.85
C ASP A 143 -0.11 -14.51 11.87
N ILE A 144 -0.07 -13.74 12.95
CA ILE A 144 -1.07 -13.78 14.03
C ILE A 144 -2.34 -12.98 13.72
N ALA A 145 -2.37 -12.25 12.59
CA ALA A 145 -3.49 -11.42 12.15
C ALA A 145 -3.32 -11.03 10.67
N PRO A 146 -4.37 -10.53 9.99
CA PRO A 146 -4.22 -9.86 8.70
C PRO A 146 -3.39 -8.58 8.81
N PHE A 147 -2.62 -8.30 7.76
CA PHE A 147 -1.77 -7.11 7.68
C PHE A 147 -2.00 -6.35 6.38
N ILE A 148 -2.10 -5.03 6.50
CA ILE A 148 -1.94 -4.12 5.36
C ILE A 148 -0.43 -3.88 5.21
N THR A 149 0.16 -4.47 4.17
CA THR A 149 1.62 -4.54 3.99
C THR A 149 2.19 -3.34 3.23
N GLN A 150 1.41 -2.81 2.30
CA GLN A 150 1.67 -1.59 1.56
C GLN A 150 0.72 -0.52 2.11
N ALA A 151 1.05 0.01 3.29
CA ALA A 151 0.27 1.02 3.99
C ALA A 151 1.08 2.31 4.07
N TYR A 152 0.70 3.30 3.26
CA TYR A 152 1.31 4.62 3.28
C TYR A 152 0.71 5.43 4.42
N TRP A 153 1.42 5.53 5.53
CA TRP A 153 0.99 6.36 6.65
C TRP A 153 1.44 7.80 6.42
N VAL A 154 0.44 8.68 6.35
CA VAL A 154 0.62 10.12 6.30
C VAL A 154 0.40 10.66 7.71
N THR A 155 1.39 11.34 8.26
CA THR A 155 1.29 11.99 9.59
C THR A 155 1.86 13.38 9.53
N LYS A 156 1.44 14.24 10.46
CA LYS A 156 1.85 15.64 10.51
C LYS A 156 2.61 15.92 11.81
N ASP A 157 3.76 16.57 11.70
CA ASP A 157 4.52 17.02 12.86
C ASP A 157 3.65 18.02 13.65
N PRO A 158 3.38 17.76 14.93
CA PRO A 158 2.51 18.60 15.75
C PRO A 158 3.03 20.01 16.04
N GLU A 159 4.32 20.27 15.80
CA GLU A 159 5.00 21.54 16.06
C GLU A 159 5.28 22.31 14.78
N THR A 160 5.77 21.63 13.74
CA THR A 160 6.21 22.29 12.48
C THR A 160 5.17 22.22 11.36
N GLY A 161 4.21 21.29 11.46
CA GLY A 161 3.23 21.02 10.41
C GLY A 161 3.79 20.28 9.18
N ILE A 162 5.08 19.89 9.19
CA ILE A 162 5.70 19.09 8.13
C ILE A 162 5.07 17.70 8.10
N ARG A 163 4.79 17.17 6.90
CA ARG A 163 4.21 15.84 6.74
C ARG A 163 5.28 14.78 6.52
N ASN A 164 5.05 13.60 7.10
CA ASN A 164 5.76 12.37 6.77
C ASN A 164 4.81 11.50 5.94
N VAL A 165 5.34 10.87 4.89
CA VAL A 165 4.71 9.75 4.21
C VAL A 165 5.69 8.59 4.28
N GLY A 166 5.29 7.48 4.90
CA GLY A 166 6.16 6.32 5.00
C GLY A 166 5.37 5.02 4.95
N THR A 167 6.01 3.96 4.46
CA THR A 167 5.42 2.63 4.41
C THR A 167 5.66 1.89 5.73
N TYR A 168 4.58 1.63 6.48
CA TYR A 168 4.63 0.88 7.74
C TYR A 168 3.50 -0.15 7.79
N ARG A 169 3.82 -1.40 8.13
CA ARG A 169 2.81 -2.46 8.22
C ARG A 169 1.75 -2.13 9.27
N ALA A 170 0.48 -2.29 8.91
CA ALA A 170 -0.65 -2.13 9.82
C ALA A 170 -1.29 -3.50 10.12
N GLN A 171 -1.22 -3.91 11.38
CA GLN A 171 -1.87 -5.13 11.89
C GLN A 171 -3.33 -4.86 12.17
N VAL A 172 -4.27 -5.63 11.60
CA VAL A 172 -5.68 -5.50 11.97
C VAL A 172 -5.90 -6.02 13.41
N LYS A 173 -6.52 -5.22 14.27
CA LYS A 173 -6.83 -5.55 15.67
C LYS A 173 -8.33 -5.69 15.92
N SER A 174 -9.13 -4.88 15.25
CA SER A 174 -10.60 -4.89 15.32
C SER A 174 -11.16 -4.30 14.02
N PRO A 175 -12.49 -4.29 13.82
CA PRO A 175 -13.11 -3.58 12.70
C PRO A 175 -12.73 -2.09 12.58
N LEU A 176 -12.31 -1.44 13.68
CA LEU A 176 -12.00 -0.01 13.71
C LEU A 176 -10.57 0.28 14.20
N THR A 177 -9.70 -0.71 14.27
CA THR A 177 -8.38 -0.53 14.89
C THR A 177 -7.31 -1.30 14.18
N THR A 178 -6.21 -0.61 13.89
CA THR A 178 -4.95 -1.22 13.46
C THR A 178 -3.84 -0.96 14.49
N GLY A 179 -2.92 -1.90 14.65
CA GLY A 179 -1.65 -1.70 15.32
C GLY A 179 -0.55 -1.36 14.31
N ILE A 180 0.32 -0.42 14.66
CA ILE A 180 1.52 -0.08 13.90
C ILE A 180 2.76 -0.30 14.76
N MET A 181 3.81 -0.86 14.17
CA MET A 181 5.08 -1.04 14.86
C MET A 181 6.05 0.08 14.51
N LEU A 182 6.55 0.77 15.55
CA LEU A 182 7.52 1.87 15.44
C LEU A 182 8.88 1.35 15.89
N HIS A 183 9.57 0.68 14.98
CA HIS A 183 10.81 -0.02 15.29
C HIS A 183 11.98 0.92 15.64
N HIS A 184 12.06 2.09 14.99
CA HIS A 184 13.19 3.00 15.17
C HIS A 184 12.71 4.42 15.39
N GLU A 185 13.21 5.05 16.45
CA GLU A 185 12.91 6.45 16.82
C GLU A 185 13.21 7.50 15.74
N ARG A 186 14.02 7.17 14.71
CA ARG A 186 14.35 8.07 13.59
C ARG A 186 13.36 7.98 12.44
N GLN A 187 12.42 7.05 12.48
CA GLN A 187 11.33 6.99 11.50
C GLN A 187 10.41 8.20 11.68
N GLY A 188 10.02 8.87 10.58
CA GLY A 188 9.21 10.09 10.66
C GLY A 188 7.92 9.92 11.46
N LEU A 189 7.22 8.79 11.30
CA LEU A 189 6.04 8.49 12.11
C LEU A 189 6.36 8.36 13.61
N ALA A 190 7.47 7.71 13.96
CA ALA A 190 7.90 7.56 15.36
C ALA A 190 8.26 8.91 15.99
N ILE A 191 8.91 9.80 15.22
CA ILE A 191 9.21 11.17 15.64
C ILE A 191 7.90 11.92 15.94
N HIS A 192 6.95 11.92 15.00
CA HIS A 192 5.67 12.61 15.17
C HIS A 192 4.88 12.05 16.36
N TRP A 193 4.82 10.72 16.48
CA TRP A 193 4.18 10.03 17.60
C TRP A 193 4.77 10.42 18.95
N ASN A 194 6.10 10.43 19.07
CA ASN A 194 6.78 10.78 20.32
C ASN A 194 6.54 12.25 20.71
N LYS A 195 6.48 13.17 19.75
CA LYS A 195 6.12 14.58 20.01
C LYS A 195 4.67 14.70 20.49
N CYS A 196 3.72 14.07 19.80
CA CYS A 196 2.31 14.06 20.21
C CYS A 196 2.11 13.47 21.62
N ARG A 197 2.83 12.39 21.96
CA ARG A 197 2.82 11.81 23.31
C ARG A 197 3.30 12.79 24.39
N LYS A 198 4.36 13.56 24.13
CA LYS A 198 4.86 14.58 25.07
C LYS A 198 3.87 15.74 25.24
N LEU A 199 3.12 16.04 24.19
CA LEU A 199 2.06 17.06 24.19
C LEU A 199 0.71 16.52 24.65
N GLU A 200 0.63 15.25 25.08
CA GLU A 200 -0.58 14.58 25.56
C GLU A 200 -1.77 14.67 24.58
N LYS A 201 -1.48 14.67 23.27
CA LYS A 201 -2.50 14.73 22.22
C LYS A 201 -2.44 13.54 21.27
N PRO A 202 -3.57 13.15 20.65
CA PRO A 202 -3.57 12.14 19.60
C PRO A 202 -2.70 12.56 18.41
N LEU A 203 -2.10 11.58 17.73
CA LEU A 203 -1.46 11.81 16.44
C LEU A 203 -2.52 11.72 15.34
N GLU A 204 -2.71 12.80 14.59
CA GLU A 204 -3.49 12.79 13.36
C GLU A 204 -2.72 11.99 12.28
N ALA A 205 -3.40 11.00 11.72
CA ALA A 205 -2.81 10.09 10.76
C ALA A 205 -3.84 9.66 9.72
N ALA A 206 -3.37 9.40 8.50
CA ALA A 206 -4.13 8.73 7.46
C ALA A 206 -3.33 7.52 6.94
N LEU A 207 -4.00 6.41 6.72
CA LEU A 207 -3.42 5.25 6.03
C LEU A 207 -3.98 5.25 4.60
N VAL A 208 -3.12 5.45 3.62
CA VAL A 208 -3.49 5.43 2.20
C VAL A 208 -3.07 4.09 1.59
N ILE A 209 -3.98 3.47 0.84
CA ILE A 209 -3.75 2.24 0.08
C ILE A 209 -3.96 2.55 -1.40
N GLY A 210 -3.08 2.04 -2.25
CA GLY A 210 -3.21 2.20 -3.69
C GLY A 210 -2.93 3.61 -4.21
N GLY A 211 -1.96 4.29 -3.59
CA GLY A 211 -1.39 5.53 -4.13
C GLY A 211 -0.58 5.29 -5.41
N SER A 212 -0.11 6.39 -6.01
CA SER A 212 0.81 6.35 -7.15
C SER A 212 2.10 5.57 -6.81
N PRO A 213 2.71 4.81 -7.74
CA PRO A 213 3.86 3.95 -7.45
C PRO A 213 5.12 4.67 -6.96
N ASN A 214 5.19 6.00 -7.14
CA ASN A 214 6.30 6.85 -6.72
C ASN A 214 6.06 7.55 -5.36
N ILE A 215 4.98 7.21 -4.65
CA ILE A 215 4.70 7.71 -3.31
C ILE A 215 5.01 6.61 -2.30
N GLY A 216 5.68 6.97 -1.20
CA GLY A 216 5.97 6.15 -0.02
C GLY A 216 7.14 5.21 -0.14
#